data_AF-F9XG94-F1
#
_entry.id   AF-F9XG94-F1
#
_cell.length_a   1.000
_cell.length_b   1.000
_cell.length_c   1.000
_cell.angle_alpha   90.00
_cell.angle_beta   90.00
_cell.angle_gamma   90.00
#
_symmetry.space_group_name_H-M   'P 1'
#
loop_
_entity.id
_entity.type
_entity.pdbx_description
1 polymer ?
#
loop_
_entity_poly.entity_id
_entity_poly.type
_entity_poly.pdbx_seq_one_letter_code
_entity_poly.pdbx_strand_id
1 'polypeptide(L)'
;PSDGHVHSIFEASTGTFQWIVADPTTRDAVIIDPVLDGKSASSPRGISTTAADQLIEIIIERRYRVLRILETHSQRQCATAAWYLRTQLRDMTGHLPRICTGKSIEGVERMFARQYRITNPFQASLFNNGFKDGDRFEIGSLQCQVIHLSGPDPDRFGFVIGRSVFTG
;
A
#
# COMPACT_ATOMS: atom_id res chain seq x y z
N PRO A 1 23.67 4.99 1.08
CA PRO A 1 22.30 4.83 0.52
C PRO A 1 21.65 6.21 0.41
N SER A 2 21.06 6.54 -0.75
CA SER A 2 20.20 7.72 -0.86
C SER A 2 18.99 7.52 0.06
N ASP A 3 18.62 8.55 0.82
CA ASP A 3 17.38 8.51 1.59
C ASP A 3 16.21 8.78 0.65
N GLY A 4 15.13 8.02 0.81
CA GLY A 4 13.89 8.26 0.07
C GLY A 4 13.17 9.50 0.58
N HIS A 5 12.36 10.13 -0.29
CA HIS A 5 11.41 11.15 0.14
C HIS A 5 10.24 10.48 0.86
N VAL A 6 10.05 10.83 2.13
CA VAL A 6 8.97 10.31 2.97
C VAL A 6 7.90 11.39 3.14
N HIS A 7 6.65 11.04 2.80
CA HIS A 7 5.48 11.86 3.07
C HIS A 7 4.55 11.11 4.01
N SER A 8 3.85 11.84 4.87
CA SER A 8 2.97 11.25 5.88
C SER A 8 1.63 11.96 5.94
N ILE A 9 0.57 11.18 6.11
CA ILE A 9 -0.78 11.69 6.39
C ILE A 9 -1.29 11.00 7.65
N PHE A 10 -1.76 11.79 8.61
CA PHE A 10 -2.39 11.28 9.83
C PHE A 10 -3.91 11.36 9.69
N GLU A 11 -4.59 10.22 9.73
CA GLU A 11 -6.04 10.17 9.74
C GLU A 11 -6.56 10.08 11.17
N ALA A 12 -7.03 11.22 11.68
CA ALA A 12 -7.37 11.40 13.09
C ALA A 12 -8.52 10.48 13.56
N SER A 13 -9.49 10.17 12.70
CA SER A 13 -10.64 9.33 13.07
C SER A 13 -10.27 7.85 13.28
N THR A 14 -9.17 7.40 12.68
CA THR A 14 -8.63 6.04 12.83
C THR A 14 -7.35 5.99 13.66
N GLY A 15 -6.80 7.15 14.03
CA GLY A 15 -5.53 7.26 14.74
C GLY A 15 -4.35 6.67 13.96
N THR A 16 -4.42 6.65 12.63
CA THR A 16 -3.49 5.91 11.78
C THR A 16 -2.64 6.84 10.93
N PHE A 17 -1.34 6.58 10.87
CA PHE A 17 -0.45 7.19 9.88
C PHE A 17 -0.42 6.37 8.59
N GLN A 18 -0.39 7.08 7.47
CA GLN A 18 -0.22 6.56 6.12
C GLN A 18 1.03 7.20 5.53
N TRP A 19 1.77 6.45 4.73
CA TRP A 19 3.06 6.90 4.22
C TRP A 19 3.20 6.76 2.71
N ILE A 20 3.91 7.69 2.09
CA ILE A 20 4.49 7.52 0.76
C ILE A 20 5.99 7.56 0.91
N VAL A 21 6.69 6.57 0.34
CA VAL A 21 8.15 6.56 0.26
C VAL A 21 8.55 6.50 -1.20
N ALA A 22 9.26 7.52 -1.67
CA ALA A 22 9.61 7.67 -3.07
C ALA A 22 11.12 7.80 -3.29
N ASP A 23 11.63 7.20 -4.36
CA ASP A 23 12.96 7.47 -4.87
C ASP A 23 13.01 8.90 -5.44
N PRO A 24 13.86 9.79 -4.92
CA PRO A 24 14.01 11.15 -5.46
C PRO A 24 14.49 11.16 -6.93
N THR A 25 15.17 10.11 -7.38
CA THR A 25 15.77 10.04 -8.73
C THR A 25 14.77 9.52 -9.76
N THR A 26 14.24 8.31 -9.57
CA THR A 26 13.32 7.70 -10.55
C THR A 26 11.88 8.13 -10.38
N ARG A 27 11.51 8.67 -9.21
CA ARG A 27 10.13 8.96 -8.79
C ARG A 27 9.27 7.72 -8.60
N ASP A 28 9.85 6.53 -8.63
CA ASP A 28 9.15 5.32 -8.20
C ASP A 28 8.85 5.41 -6.71
N ALA A 29 7.67 4.95 -6.31
CA ALA A 29 7.19 5.09 -4.95
C ALA A 29 6.44 3.87 -4.46
N VAL A 30 6.28 3.80 -3.14
CA VAL A 30 5.35 2.89 -2.47
C VAL A 30 4.43 3.68 -1.55
N ILE A 31 3.21 3.17 -1.36
CA ILE A 31 2.30 3.60 -0.32
C ILE A 31 2.36 2.56 0.80
N ILE A 32 2.36 2.99 2.06
CA ILE A 32 2.39 2.09 3.23
C ILE A 32 1.18 2.42 4.11
N ASP A 33 0.44 1.37 4.47
CA ASP A 33 -0.66 1.38 5.44
C ASP A 33 -1.83 2.33 5.13
N PRO A 34 -2.28 2.48 3.87
CA PRO A 34 -3.35 3.41 3.55
C PRO A 34 -4.67 3.00 4.21
N VAL A 35 -5.44 3.98 4.70
CA VAL A 35 -6.71 3.76 5.41
C VAL A 35 -7.85 4.54 4.76
N LEU A 36 -9.05 3.98 4.86
CA LEU A 36 -10.28 4.73 4.66
C LEU A 36 -10.57 5.54 5.92
N ASP A 37 -11.26 6.67 5.77
CA ASP A 37 -11.62 7.47 6.94
C ASP A 37 -12.54 6.68 7.87
N GLY A 38 -12.43 6.94 9.16
CA GLY A 38 -13.28 6.37 10.20
C GLY A 38 -14.74 6.81 10.03
N LYS A 39 -15.66 6.01 10.57
CA LYS A 39 -17.08 6.33 10.55
C LYS A 39 -17.34 7.60 11.37
N SER A 40 -17.76 8.67 10.70
CA SER A 40 -18.29 9.87 11.35
C SER A 40 -19.73 9.65 11.84
N ALA A 41 -20.12 10.33 12.92
CA ALA A 41 -21.50 10.39 13.38
C ALA A 41 -22.48 10.91 12.29
N SER A 42 -22.00 11.73 11.35
CA SER A 42 -22.79 12.24 10.22
C SER A 42 -22.89 11.27 9.04
N SER A 43 -22.05 10.24 8.97
CA SER A 43 -22.10 9.21 7.92
C SER A 43 -21.76 7.83 8.48
N PRO A 44 -22.58 7.27 9.39
CA PRO A 44 -22.30 6.01 10.07
C PRO A 44 -22.33 4.78 9.13
N ARG A 45 -22.84 4.95 7.90
CA ARG A 45 -22.93 3.92 6.85
C ARG A 45 -22.14 4.27 5.58
N GLY A 46 -21.51 5.45 5.50
CA GLY A 46 -20.75 5.87 4.33
C GLY A 46 -19.31 5.36 4.35
N ILE A 47 -18.76 5.13 3.16
CA ILE A 47 -17.31 5.03 2.95
C ILE A 47 -16.84 6.43 2.55
N SER A 48 -15.80 6.92 3.22
CA SER A 48 -15.13 8.17 2.88
C SER A 48 -13.68 7.85 2.51
N THR A 49 -13.14 8.62 1.56
CA THR A 49 -11.80 8.43 0.98
C THR A 49 -10.92 9.67 1.12
N THR A 50 -11.30 10.65 1.94
CA THR A 50 -10.62 11.95 2.03
C THR A 50 -9.12 11.80 2.34
N ALA A 51 -8.75 10.99 3.33
CA ALA A 51 -7.34 10.76 3.64
C ALA A 51 -6.59 10.03 2.50
N ALA A 52 -7.26 9.12 1.78
CA ALA A 52 -6.68 8.44 0.63
C ALA A 52 -6.54 9.35 -0.60
N ASP A 53 -7.47 10.29 -0.78
CA ASP A 53 -7.43 11.29 -1.85
C ASP A 53 -6.26 12.25 -1.68
N GLN A 54 -5.92 12.62 -0.43
CA GLN A 54 -4.72 13.41 -0.14
C GLN A 54 -3.42 12.67 -0.52
N LEU A 55 -3.36 11.33 -0.39
CA LEU A 55 -2.20 10.57 -0.91
C LEU A 55 -2.12 10.69 -2.43
N ILE A 56 -3.24 10.62 -3.14
CA ILE A 56 -3.33 10.78 -4.59
C ILE A 56 -2.84 12.17 -5.01
N GLU A 57 -3.26 13.22 -4.29
CA GLU A 57 -2.80 14.60 -4.55
C GLU A 57 -1.27 14.72 -4.50
N ILE A 58 -0.64 14.17 -3.44
CA ILE A 58 0.83 14.16 -3.31
C ILE A 58 1.46 13.39 -4.48
N ILE A 59 0.92 12.22 -4.83
CA ILE A 59 1.44 11.39 -5.93
C ILE A 59 1.41 12.15 -7.26
N ILE A 60 0.32 12.87 -7.54
CA ILE A 60 0.16 13.67 -8.77
C ILE A 60 1.11 14.87 -8.76
N GLU A 61 1.11 15.65 -7.68
CA GLU A 61 1.93 16.87 -7.54
C GLU A 61 3.41 16.54 -7.73
N ARG A 62 3.87 15.45 -7.11
CA ARG A 62 5.27 15.01 -7.17
C ARG A 62 5.58 14.15 -8.40
N ARG A 63 4.57 13.80 -9.20
CA ARG A 63 4.68 12.92 -10.37
C ARG A 63 5.31 11.57 -10.02
N TYR A 64 4.87 10.98 -8.91
CA TYR A 64 5.32 9.67 -8.48
C TYR A 64 4.66 8.54 -9.26
N ARG A 65 5.41 7.47 -9.49
CA ARG A 65 4.90 6.21 -10.03
C ARG A 65 4.85 5.18 -8.91
N VAL A 66 3.65 4.92 -8.40
CA VAL A 66 3.48 3.97 -7.28
C VAL A 66 3.58 2.54 -7.77
N LEU A 67 4.64 1.83 -7.41
CA LEU A 67 4.86 0.44 -7.79
C LEU A 67 4.06 -0.53 -6.93
N ARG A 68 3.96 -0.22 -5.63
CA ARG A 68 3.35 -1.10 -4.62
C ARG A 68 2.61 -0.32 -3.54
N ILE A 69 1.59 -0.97 -2.98
CA ILE A 69 0.84 -0.55 -1.80
C ILE A 69 1.08 -1.64 -0.75
N LEU A 70 1.73 -1.29 0.34
CA LEU A 70 2.20 -2.23 1.36
C LEU A 70 1.32 -2.12 2.61
N GLU A 71 1.01 -3.25 3.22
CA GLU A 71 0.36 -3.32 4.54
C GLU A 71 1.32 -3.97 5.53
N THR A 72 1.58 -3.30 6.64
CA THR A 72 2.38 -3.84 7.76
C THR A 72 1.59 -4.86 8.57
N HIS A 73 0.26 -4.82 8.50
CA HIS A 73 -0.66 -5.71 9.22
C HIS A 73 -1.71 -6.30 8.28
N SER A 74 -1.90 -7.62 8.32
CA SER A 74 -3.01 -8.25 7.59
C SER A 74 -4.37 -8.13 8.29
N GLN A 75 -4.40 -7.91 9.61
CA GLN A 75 -5.61 -7.65 10.37
C GLN A 75 -5.53 -6.26 11.03
N ARG A 76 -6.41 -5.36 10.60
CA ARG A 76 -6.45 -3.97 11.09
C ARG A 76 -7.80 -3.67 11.73
N GLN A 77 -7.80 -2.77 12.72
CA GLN A 77 -9.03 -2.30 13.34
C GLN A 77 -9.80 -1.33 12.43
N CYS A 78 -9.10 -0.66 11.52
CA CYS A 78 -9.65 0.23 10.50
C CYS A 78 -9.61 -0.43 9.11
N ALA A 79 -10.44 0.07 8.19
CA ALA A 79 -10.51 -0.44 6.82
C ALA A 79 -9.37 0.15 5.98
N THR A 80 -8.70 -0.69 5.19
CA THR A 80 -7.65 -0.27 4.24
C THR A 80 -8.24 0.47 3.02
N ALA A 81 -7.51 1.47 2.52
CA ALA A 81 -7.78 2.14 1.25
C ALA A 81 -6.98 1.58 0.07
N ALA A 82 -6.24 0.47 0.24
CA ALA A 82 -5.33 -0.07 -0.77
C ALA A 82 -6.02 -0.35 -2.13
N TRP A 83 -7.22 -0.92 -2.10
CA TRP A 83 -7.98 -1.20 -3.32
C TRP A 83 -8.51 0.06 -4.00
N TYR A 84 -8.97 1.03 -3.21
CA TYR A 84 -9.39 2.33 -3.73
C TYR A 84 -8.23 3.00 -4.46
N LEU A 85 -7.08 3.14 -3.79
CA LEU A 85 -5.88 3.75 -4.34
C LEU A 85 -5.38 3.02 -5.58
N ARG A 86 -5.32 1.69 -5.56
CA ARG A 86 -4.92 0.88 -6.72
C ARG A 86 -5.80 1.16 -7.93
N THR A 87 -7.11 1.30 -7.73
CA THR A 87 -8.09 1.53 -8.78
C THR A 87 -7.95 2.94 -9.35
N GLN A 88 -7.90 3.96 -8.48
CA GLN A 88 -7.70 5.35 -8.90
C GLN A 88 -6.39 5.51 -9.67
N LEU A 89 -5.28 4.98 -9.15
CA LEU A 89 -3.98 5.07 -9.80
C LEU A 89 -3.97 4.39 -11.18
N ARG A 90 -4.65 3.24 -11.34
CA ARG A 90 -4.84 2.60 -12.64
C ARG A 90 -5.60 3.51 -13.59
N ASP A 91 -6.74 4.04 -13.15
CA ASP A 91 -7.64 4.80 -14.02
C ASP A 91 -7.01 6.14 -14.44
N MET A 92 -6.19 6.74 -13.56
CA MET A 92 -5.53 8.02 -13.80
C MET A 92 -4.21 7.90 -14.56
N THR A 93 -3.43 6.84 -14.32
CA THR A 93 -2.04 6.73 -14.84
C THR A 93 -1.83 5.56 -15.80
N GLY A 94 -2.80 4.65 -15.92
CA GLY A 94 -2.67 3.38 -16.63
C GLY A 94 -1.79 2.35 -15.89
N HIS A 95 -1.12 2.73 -14.80
CA HIS A 95 -0.30 1.84 -14.00
C HIS A 95 -1.11 1.19 -12.88
N LEU A 96 -1.01 -0.13 -12.73
CA LEU A 96 -1.70 -0.89 -11.69
C LEU A 96 -0.70 -1.29 -10.60
N PRO A 97 -0.63 -0.58 -9.46
CA PRO A 97 0.25 -0.96 -8.36
C PRO A 97 -0.10 -2.37 -7.83
N ARG A 98 0.90 -3.07 -7.30
CA ARG A 98 0.67 -4.32 -6.56
C ARG A 98 0.27 -4.02 -5.12
N ILE A 99 -0.70 -4.74 -4.58
CA ILE A 99 -1.02 -4.68 -3.14
C ILE A 99 -0.24 -5.80 -2.47
N CYS A 100 0.54 -5.53 -1.43
CA CYS A 100 1.37 -6.52 -0.75
C CYS A 100 1.04 -6.51 0.75
N THR A 101 0.85 -7.69 1.34
CA THR A 101 0.46 -7.86 2.75
C THR A 101 1.04 -9.16 3.31
N GLY A 102 1.01 -9.36 4.63
CA GLY A 102 1.50 -10.59 5.26
C GLY A 102 0.75 -11.87 4.86
N LYS A 103 -0.51 -11.78 4.45
CA LYS A 103 -1.34 -12.91 4.03
C LYS A 103 -1.52 -12.98 2.52
N SER A 104 -1.71 -14.19 2.00
CA SER A 104 -2.21 -14.37 0.64
C SER A 104 -3.59 -13.73 0.49
N ILE A 105 -3.73 -12.84 -0.48
CA ILE A 105 -5.00 -12.22 -0.88
C ILE A 105 -5.60 -12.86 -2.15
N GLU A 106 -5.13 -14.06 -2.49
CA GLU A 106 -5.51 -14.81 -3.71
C GLU A 106 -7.02 -14.98 -3.88
N GLY A 107 -7.78 -15.07 -2.78
CA GLY A 107 -9.24 -15.15 -2.82
C GLY A 107 -9.88 -13.89 -3.40
N VAL A 108 -9.44 -12.72 -2.93
CA VAL A 108 -9.91 -11.41 -3.40
C VAL A 108 -9.47 -11.18 -4.84
N GLU A 109 -8.26 -11.59 -5.17
CA GLU A 109 -7.69 -11.44 -6.51
C GLU A 109 -8.39 -12.33 -7.54
N ARG A 110 -8.73 -13.58 -7.18
CA ARG A 110 -9.54 -14.47 -8.03
C ARG A 110 -10.94 -13.92 -8.29
N MET A 111 -11.59 -13.35 -7.27
CA MET A 111 -12.91 -12.73 -7.43
C MET A 111 -12.87 -11.59 -8.45
N PHE A 112 -11.85 -10.73 -8.36
CA PHE A 112 -11.67 -9.61 -9.29
C PHE A 112 -11.20 -10.06 -10.68
N ALA A 113 -10.31 -11.04 -10.79
CA ALA A 113 -9.92 -11.60 -12.09
C ALA A 113 -11.14 -12.09 -12.86
N ARG A 114 -12.11 -12.69 -12.15
CA ARG A 114 -13.41 -13.07 -12.70
C ARG A 114 -14.27 -11.87 -13.08
N GLN A 115 -14.42 -10.89 -12.19
CA GLN A 115 -15.25 -9.69 -12.44
C GLN A 115 -14.75 -8.86 -13.64
N TYR A 116 -13.43 -8.76 -13.81
CA TYR A 116 -12.79 -7.92 -14.85
C TYR A 116 -12.26 -8.75 -16.04
N ARG A 117 -12.60 -10.04 -16.13
CA ARG A 117 -12.22 -10.96 -17.22
C ARG A 117 -10.72 -10.99 -17.50
N ILE A 118 -9.91 -10.95 -16.45
CA ILE A 118 -8.46 -11.14 -16.53
C ILE A 118 -8.21 -12.64 -16.74
N THR A 119 -7.88 -13.04 -17.96
CA THR A 119 -7.73 -14.46 -18.36
C THR A 119 -6.29 -14.95 -18.46
N ASN A 120 -5.29 -14.07 -18.26
CA ASN A 120 -3.88 -14.43 -18.43
C ASN A 120 -3.28 -15.03 -17.14
N PRO A 121 -2.78 -16.28 -17.13
CA PRO A 121 -2.11 -16.89 -15.97
C PRO A 121 -0.86 -16.13 -15.50
N PHE A 122 -0.16 -15.41 -16.39
CA PHE A 122 0.94 -14.52 -15.99
C PHE A 122 0.46 -13.29 -15.21
N GLN A 123 -0.77 -12.82 -15.46
CA GLN A 123 -1.40 -11.82 -14.59
C GLN A 123 -1.79 -12.42 -13.24
N ALA A 124 -2.01 -13.73 -13.16
CA ALA A 124 -2.31 -14.39 -11.90
C ALA A 124 -1.11 -14.47 -10.92
N SER A 125 0.14 -14.43 -11.40
CA SER A 125 1.32 -14.36 -10.52
C SER A 125 1.68 -12.93 -10.05
N LEU A 126 1.07 -11.90 -10.65
CA LEU A 126 1.10 -10.52 -10.12
C LEU A 126 0.45 -10.39 -8.74
N PHE A 127 -0.21 -11.47 -8.31
CA PHE A 127 -1.01 -11.59 -7.11
C PHE A 127 -0.31 -12.42 -6.00
N ASN A 128 0.88 -12.98 -6.25
CA ASN A 128 1.69 -13.51 -5.15
C ASN A 128 2.26 -12.35 -4.34
N ASN A 129 1.52 -12.00 -3.30
CA ASN A 129 1.61 -10.72 -2.60
C ASN A 129 1.91 -10.87 -1.11
N GLY A 130 2.19 -12.11 -0.69
CA GLY A 130 2.64 -12.45 0.65
C GLY A 130 4.08 -12.03 0.87
N PHE A 131 4.36 -11.47 2.05
CA PHE A 131 5.71 -11.20 2.51
C PHE A 131 6.35 -12.40 3.20
N LYS A 132 7.67 -12.56 3.04
CA LYS A 132 8.51 -13.39 3.90
C LYS A 132 9.57 -12.52 4.58
N ASP A 133 10.01 -12.97 5.75
CA ASP A 133 11.12 -12.32 6.45
C ASP A 133 12.36 -12.29 5.55
N GLY A 134 13.01 -11.12 5.49
CA GLY A 134 14.20 -10.90 4.68
C GLY A 134 13.94 -10.68 3.18
N ASP A 135 12.70 -10.73 2.70
CA ASP A 135 12.37 -10.40 1.32
C ASP A 135 12.86 -8.99 0.96
N ARG A 136 13.32 -8.82 -0.28
CA ARG A 136 13.79 -7.53 -0.79
C ARG A 136 13.17 -7.21 -2.13
N PHE A 137 12.88 -5.94 -2.35
CA PHE A 137 12.45 -5.42 -3.64
C PHE A 137 12.90 -3.99 -3.86
N GLU A 138 12.97 -3.59 -5.12
CA GLU A 138 13.40 -2.26 -5.53
C GLU A 138 12.22 -1.28 -5.59
N ILE A 139 12.51 -0.03 -5.26
CA ILE A 139 11.66 1.15 -5.45
C ILE A 139 12.53 2.15 -6.22
N GLY A 140 12.56 2.02 -7.55
CA GLY A 140 13.56 2.72 -8.35
C GLY A 140 14.97 2.25 -8.00
N SER A 141 15.83 3.18 -7.59
CA SER A 141 17.18 2.92 -7.07
C SER A 141 17.21 2.62 -5.56
N LEU A 142 16.10 2.78 -4.84
CA LEU A 142 16.00 2.40 -3.43
C LEU A 142 15.74 0.91 -3.29
N GLN A 143 16.21 0.33 -2.18
CA GLN A 143 15.89 -1.03 -1.78
C GLN A 143 15.00 -1.01 -0.54
N CYS A 144 13.91 -1.78 -0.59
CA CYS A 144 13.10 -2.12 0.57
C CYS A 144 13.49 -3.52 1.06
N GLN A 145 13.71 -3.66 2.36
CA GLN A 145 13.81 -4.95 3.04
C GLN A 145 12.60 -5.15 3.93
N VAL A 146 12.00 -6.32 3.82
CA VAL A 146 10.89 -6.78 4.65
C VAL A 146 11.46 -7.44 5.90
N ILE A 147 10.92 -7.06 7.06
CA ILE A 147 11.26 -7.68 8.35
C ILE A 147 10.00 -8.23 9.00
N HIS A 148 10.03 -9.47 9.44
CA HIS A 148 8.95 -10.04 10.25
C HIS A 148 9.02 -9.48 11.67
N LEU A 149 7.90 -8.98 12.19
CA LEU A 149 7.81 -8.44 13.54
C LEU A 149 7.14 -9.46 14.44
N SER A 150 7.95 -10.12 15.28
CA SER A 150 7.45 -11.11 16.24
C SER A 150 6.41 -10.49 17.19
N GLY A 151 5.29 -11.16 17.38
CA GLY A 151 4.22 -10.71 18.27
C GLY A 151 3.00 -11.64 18.24
N PRO A 152 1.90 -11.25 18.92
CA PRO A 152 0.67 -12.04 18.96
C PRO A 152 -0.01 -12.22 17.60
N ASP A 153 0.19 -11.26 16.69
CA ASP A 153 -0.25 -11.34 15.30
C ASP A 153 0.91 -11.86 14.43
N PRO A 154 0.79 -13.08 13.86
CA PRO A 154 1.88 -13.70 13.10
C PRO A 154 2.12 -13.03 11.74
N ASP A 155 1.23 -12.13 11.29
CA ASP A 155 1.28 -11.51 9.97
C ASP A 155 1.64 -10.01 10.04
N ARG A 156 2.48 -9.66 11.01
CA ARG A 156 3.07 -8.32 11.16
C ARG A 156 4.42 -8.22 10.48
N PHE A 157 4.55 -7.24 9.62
CA PHE A 157 5.77 -6.96 8.87
C PHE A 157 6.15 -5.49 8.99
N GLY A 158 7.45 -5.22 9.01
CA GLY A 158 8.00 -3.90 8.85
C GLY A 158 8.74 -3.76 7.52
N PHE A 159 8.93 -2.51 7.10
CA PHE A 159 9.65 -2.18 5.87
C PHE A 159 10.82 -1.27 6.20
N VAL A 160 12.03 -1.72 5.89
CA VAL A 160 13.26 -0.95 6.01
C VAL A 160 13.58 -0.35 4.64
N ILE A 161 13.55 0.98 4.54
CA ILE A 161 13.82 1.72 3.30
C ILE A 161 14.79 2.85 3.62
N GLY A 162 16.01 2.77 3.09
CA GLY A 162 17.08 3.71 3.45
C GLY A 162 17.36 3.67 4.96
N ARG A 163 17.22 4.81 5.64
CA ARG A 163 17.38 4.94 7.10
C ARG A 163 16.06 4.82 7.89
N SER A 164 14.93 4.66 7.20
CA SER A 164 13.61 4.63 7.81
C SER A 164 13.14 3.19 8.00
N VAL A 165 12.42 2.94 9.09
CA VAL A 165 11.74 1.68 9.36
C VAL A 165 10.27 1.97 9.65
N PHE A 166 9.38 1.33 8.90
CA PHE A 166 7.93 1.44 9.07
C PHE A 166 7.43 0.14 9.71
N THR A 167 6.83 0.21 10.89
CA THR A 167 6.51 -0.98 11.72
C THR A 167 5.02 -1.21 11.98
N GLY A 168 4.16 -0.37 11.39
CA GLY A 168 2.74 -0.29 11.69
C GLY A 168 2.43 0.49 12.96
#